data_AF-A0A1Q3VLA2-F1
#
_entry.id   AF-A0A1Q3VLA2-F1
#
_cell.length_a   1.000
_cell.length_b   1.000
_cell.length_c   1.000
_cell.angle_alpha   90.00
_cell.angle_beta   90.00
_cell.angle_gamma   90.00
#
_symmetry.space_group_name_H-M   'P 1'
#
loop_
_entity.id
_entity.type
_entity.pdbx_description
1 polymer ?
#
loop_
_entity_poly.entity_id
_entity_poly.type
_entity_poly.pdbx_seq_one_letter_code
_entity_poly.pdbx_strand_id
1 'polypeptide(L)'
;MRWTEEDFKAAAEGTQLKDRTLSACHDVLVKGVKAVDASAFHDVQPPHISRAIKRLGERLEEIRLVEQEAARSLRVSDAGVTVAEVFYKAAREAAQNLKGEGWIIREAVPGHVYEGTGVIKVGGYFVQDVGRVGVIHDMRNLESEPALSKRLEIRYSERVGEKARIQEIAPDRGTREIAR
;
A
#
# COMPACT_ATOMS: atom_id res chain seq x y z
N MET A 1 16.90 -16.00 4.85
CA MET A 1 16.69 -14.72 5.57
C MET A 1 15.28 -14.78 6.14
N ARG A 2 15.09 -14.57 7.45
CA ARG A 2 13.77 -14.57 8.10
C ARG A 2 13.26 -13.14 8.14
N TRP A 3 12.03 -12.91 7.71
CA TRP A 3 11.41 -11.60 7.73
C TRP A 3 10.86 -11.27 9.11
N THR A 4 10.78 -9.99 9.43
CA THR A 4 10.00 -9.52 10.58
C THR A 4 8.51 -9.57 10.27
N GLU A 5 7.67 -9.51 11.30
CA GLU A 5 6.21 -9.39 11.14
C GLU A 5 5.85 -8.10 10.39
N GLU A 6 6.57 -7.02 10.67
CA GLU A 6 6.37 -5.70 10.04
C GLU A 6 6.73 -5.73 8.55
N ASP A 7 7.89 -6.31 8.19
CA ASP A 7 8.29 -6.49 6.79
C ASP A 7 7.26 -7.30 6.00
N PHE A 8 6.79 -8.40 6.61
CA PHE A 8 5.78 -9.23 5.97
C PHE A 8 4.46 -8.49 5.80
N LYS A 9 4.00 -7.77 6.83
CA LYS A 9 2.78 -6.97 6.77
C LYS A 9 2.89 -5.91 5.68
N ALA A 10 3.96 -5.14 5.65
CA ALA A 10 4.19 -4.08 4.64
C ALA A 10 4.18 -4.64 3.21
N ALA A 11 4.85 -5.78 2.99
CA ALA A 11 4.88 -6.42 1.68
C ALA A 11 3.55 -7.08 1.29
N ALA A 12 2.85 -7.69 2.23
CA ALA A 12 1.57 -8.38 1.98
C ALA A 12 0.44 -7.39 1.75
N GLU A 13 0.50 -6.22 2.37
CA GLU A 13 -0.55 -5.22 2.31
C GLU A 13 -0.73 -4.70 0.88
N GLY A 14 -1.98 -4.75 0.39
CA GLY A 14 -2.32 -4.31 -0.95
C GLY A 14 -1.98 -5.31 -2.06
N THR A 15 -1.66 -6.55 -1.73
CA THR A 15 -1.49 -7.61 -2.74
C THR A 15 -2.81 -8.26 -3.10
N GLN A 16 -2.93 -8.77 -4.32
CA GLN A 16 -4.07 -9.60 -4.76
C GLN A 16 -3.91 -11.09 -4.39
N LEU A 17 -2.99 -11.41 -3.48
CA LEU A 17 -2.77 -12.78 -3.03
C LEU A 17 -3.94 -13.22 -2.14
N LYS A 18 -4.36 -14.49 -2.28
CA LYS A 18 -5.41 -15.05 -1.44
C LYS A 18 -4.90 -15.24 -0.01
N ASP A 19 -5.80 -15.11 0.98
CA ASP A 19 -5.46 -15.26 2.41
C ASP A 19 -4.70 -16.55 2.72
N ARG A 20 -5.16 -17.71 2.24
CA ARG A 20 -4.45 -18.99 2.43
C ARG A 20 -3.02 -18.98 1.88
N THR A 21 -2.79 -18.25 0.79
CA THR A 21 -1.45 -18.11 0.18
C THR A 21 -0.60 -17.16 1.01
N LEU A 22 -1.18 -16.06 1.51
CA LEU A 22 -0.50 -15.16 2.45
C LEU A 22 -0.14 -15.88 3.75
N SER A 23 -1.04 -16.66 4.34
CA SER A 23 -0.76 -17.47 5.53
C SER A 23 0.36 -18.49 5.30
N ALA A 24 0.36 -19.17 4.15
CA ALA A 24 1.46 -20.06 3.79
C ALA A 24 2.79 -19.33 3.63
N CYS A 25 2.79 -18.14 2.99
CA CYS A 25 3.98 -17.31 2.87
C CYS A 25 4.47 -16.78 4.23
N HIS A 26 3.56 -16.43 5.13
CA HIS A 26 3.89 -15.99 6.50
C HIS A 26 4.62 -17.07 7.28
N ASP A 27 4.09 -18.30 7.25
CA ASP A 27 4.70 -19.45 7.91
C ASP A 27 6.13 -19.69 7.40
N VAL A 28 6.36 -19.53 6.09
CA VAL A 28 7.70 -19.70 5.50
C VAL A 28 8.63 -18.54 5.85
N LEU A 29 8.20 -17.30 5.60
CA LEU A 29 9.07 -16.11 5.67
C LEU A 29 9.29 -15.62 7.10
N VAL A 30 8.27 -15.67 7.94
CA VAL A 30 8.31 -15.17 9.32
C VAL A 30 8.53 -16.32 10.30
N LYS A 31 7.76 -17.40 10.21
CA LYS A 31 7.89 -18.54 11.13
C LYS A 31 8.94 -19.56 10.73
N GLY A 32 9.60 -19.42 9.57
CA GLY A 32 10.70 -20.29 9.15
C GLY A 32 10.28 -21.75 8.88
N VAL A 33 9.00 -21.99 8.62
CA VAL A 33 8.46 -23.29 8.23
C VAL A 33 8.95 -23.63 6.82
N LYS A 34 9.19 -24.91 6.52
CA LYS A 34 9.57 -25.30 5.16
C LYS A 34 8.38 -25.13 4.22
N ALA A 35 8.65 -24.70 2.97
CA ALA A 35 7.60 -24.47 1.98
C ALA A 35 6.73 -25.70 1.70
N VAL A 36 7.29 -26.91 1.82
CA VAL A 36 6.54 -28.17 1.68
C VAL A 36 5.55 -28.40 2.82
N ASP A 37 5.92 -28.03 4.04
CA ASP A 37 5.06 -28.20 5.22
C ASP A 37 3.96 -27.13 5.23
N ALA A 38 4.31 -25.89 4.88
CA ALA A 38 3.33 -24.81 4.69
C ALA A 38 2.36 -25.11 3.53
N SER A 39 2.83 -25.76 2.46
CA SER A 39 2.01 -26.21 1.34
C SER A 39 0.93 -27.20 1.80
N ALA A 40 1.33 -28.21 2.57
CA ALA A 40 0.40 -29.20 3.11
C ALA A 40 -0.60 -28.60 4.10
N PHE A 41 -0.14 -27.69 4.97
CA PHE A 41 -0.98 -27.10 6.02
C PHE A 41 -2.06 -26.15 5.46
N HIS A 42 -1.72 -25.36 4.43
CA HIS A 42 -2.63 -24.34 3.87
C HIS A 42 -3.34 -24.75 2.58
N ASP A 43 -3.14 -25.99 2.11
CA ASP A 43 -3.64 -26.47 0.82
C ASP A 43 -3.29 -25.51 -0.35
N VAL A 44 -2.01 -25.14 -0.42
CA VAL A 44 -1.47 -24.27 -1.47
C VAL A 44 -0.32 -24.98 -2.15
N GLN A 45 -0.39 -25.14 -3.48
CA GLN A 45 0.64 -25.82 -4.25
C GLN A 45 2.01 -25.14 -4.10
N PRO A 46 3.12 -25.89 -3.94
CA PRO A 46 4.45 -25.31 -3.70
C PRO A 46 4.89 -24.25 -4.74
N PRO A 47 4.61 -24.43 -6.06
CA PRO A 47 4.91 -23.39 -7.05
C PRO A 47 4.16 -22.07 -6.82
N HIS A 48 2.96 -22.11 -6.23
CA HIS A 48 2.19 -20.91 -5.92
C HIS A 48 2.80 -20.15 -4.75
N ILE A 49 3.23 -20.87 -3.71
CA ILE A 49 3.95 -20.28 -2.57
C ILE A 49 5.25 -19.64 -3.04
N SER A 50 6.03 -20.35 -3.86
CA SER A 50 7.31 -19.83 -4.39
C SER A 50 7.11 -18.54 -5.19
N ARG A 51 6.13 -18.49 -6.11
CA ARG A 51 5.82 -17.26 -6.88
C ARG A 51 5.33 -16.13 -5.99
N ALA A 52 4.50 -16.42 -5.00
CA ALA A 52 4.00 -15.43 -4.05
C ALA A 52 5.13 -14.85 -3.20
N ILE A 53 6.03 -15.69 -2.68
CA ILE A 53 7.23 -15.25 -1.95
C ILE A 53 8.08 -14.33 -2.82
N LYS A 54 8.31 -14.69 -4.10
CA LYS A 54 9.08 -13.85 -5.03
C LYS A 54 8.44 -12.46 -5.18
N ARG A 55 7.13 -12.39 -5.42
CA ARG A 55 6.38 -11.12 -5.56
C ARG A 55 6.41 -10.26 -4.29
N LEU A 56 6.25 -10.90 -3.13
CA LEU A 56 6.37 -10.20 -1.85
C LEU A 56 7.78 -9.63 -1.68
N GLY A 57 8.81 -10.41 -2.04
CA GLY A 57 10.21 -9.98 -1.99
C GLY A 57 10.50 -8.79 -2.89
N GLU A 58 10.03 -8.81 -4.14
CA GLU A 58 10.15 -7.69 -5.08
C GLU A 58 9.50 -6.42 -4.49
N ARG A 59 8.29 -6.54 -3.95
CA ARG A 59 7.59 -5.41 -3.32
C ARG A 59 8.28 -4.87 -2.08
N LEU A 60 8.80 -5.74 -1.21
CA LEU A 60 9.53 -5.31 -0.02
C LEU A 60 10.82 -4.58 -0.41
N GLU A 61 11.52 -5.07 -1.43
CA GLU A 61 12.73 -4.43 -1.94
C GLU A 61 12.42 -3.05 -2.53
N GLU A 62 11.34 -2.91 -3.29
CA GLU A 62 10.88 -1.60 -3.78
C GLU A 62 10.62 -0.62 -2.63
N ILE A 63 9.89 -1.05 -1.59
CA ILE A 63 9.63 -0.22 -0.41
C ILE A 63 10.95 0.23 0.23
N ARG A 64 11.88 -0.71 0.44
CA ARG A 64 13.16 -0.43 1.10
C ARG A 64 14.08 0.46 0.28
N LEU A 65 14.15 0.26 -1.03
CA LEU A 65 14.95 1.10 -1.93
C LEU A 65 14.45 2.55 -1.87
N VAL A 66 13.14 2.73 -1.91
CA VAL A 66 12.49 4.05 -1.80
C VAL A 66 12.77 4.69 -0.44
N GLU A 67 12.69 3.94 0.66
CA GLU A 67 13.02 4.44 2.00
C GLU A 67 14.50 4.79 2.16
N GLN A 68 15.40 4.00 1.57
CA GLN A 68 16.83 4.26 1.59
C GLN A 68 17.20 5.49 0.75
N GLU A 69 16.60 5.65 -0.41
CA GLU A 69 16.78 6.83 -1.26
C GLU A 69 16.25 8.10 -0.58
N ALA A 70 15.11 7.97 0.12
CA ALA A 70 14.60 9.02 0.99
C ALA A 70 15.61 9.36 2.10
N ALA A 71 16.07 8.36 2.86
CA ALA A 71 17.06 8.57 3.92
C ALA A 71 18.40 9.15 3.41
N ARG A 72 18.82 8.78 2.19
CA ARG A 72 20.01 9.33 1.54
C ARG A 72 19.80 10.79 1.13
N SER A 73 18.66 11.11 0.54
CA SER A 73 18.29 12.47 0.14
C SER A 73 18.28 13.41 1.35
N LEU A 74 17.81 12.94 2.51
CA LEU A 74 17.86 13.63 3.81
C LEU A 74 19.29 13.93 4.31
N ARG A 75 20.25 13.07 3.99
CA ARG A 75 21.66 13.27 4.38
C ARG A 75 22.40 14.23 3.45
N VAL A 76 21.91 14.42 2.23
CA VAL A 76 22.54 15.23 1.17
C VAL A 76 21.87 16.61 1.04
N SER A 77 20.69 16.83 1.63
CA SER A 77 20.01 18.12 1.58
C SER A 77 20.74 19.17 2.43
N ASP A 78 21.51 20.03 1.75
CA ASP A 78 22.28 21.14 2.34
C ASP A 78 21.43 22.43 2.51
N ALA A 79 20.12 22.38 2.30
CA ALA A 79 19.23 23.53 2.51
C ALA A 79 17.76 23.08 2.64
N GLY A 80 17.15 23.30 3.80
CA GLY A 80 15.70 23.51 3.95
C GLY A 80 14.72 22.36 3.64
N VAL A 81 15.15 21.24 3.04
CA VAL A 81 14.26 20.12 2.72
C VAL A 81 13.95 19.31 3.99
N THR A 82 12.67 19.20 4.30
CA THR A 82 12.16 18.47 5.46
C THR A 82 12.03 16.97 5.18
N VAL A 83 12.10 16.16 6.24
CA VAL A 83 11.81 14.70 6.19
C VAL A 83 10.46 14.41 5.52
N ALA A 84 9.47 15.26 5.75
CA ALA A 84 8.14 15.16 5.19
C ALA A 84 8.16 15.31 3.65
N GLU A 85 8.87 16.30 3.11
CA GLU A 85 8.98 16.51 1.66
C GLU A 85 9.66 15.35 0.94
N VAL A 86 10.65 14.73 1.59
CA VAL A 86 11.33 13.57 1.05
C VAL A 86 10.40 12.36 0.99
N PHE A 87 9.70 12.05 2.07
CA PHE A 87 8.75 10.92 2.06
C PHE A 87 7.55 11.16 1.16
N TYR A 88 7.10 12.41 1.03
CA TYR A 88 6.08 12.80 0.06
C TYR A 88 6.51 12.49 -1.37
N LYS A 89 7.73 12.93 -1.75
CA LYS A 89 8.31 12.65 -3.07
C LYS A 89 8.45 11.15 -3.31
N ALA A 90 8.96 10.43 -2.31
CA ALA A 90 9.17 8.99 -2.34
C ALA A 90 7.85 8.21 -2.56
N ALA A 91 6.78 8.59 -1.84
CA ALA A 91 5.44 8.01 -2.02
C ALA A 91 4.89 8.25 -3.42
N ARG A 92 5.12 9.45 -3.97
CA ARG A 92 4.72 9.81 -5.34
C ARG A 92 5.45 8.97 -6.38
N GLU A 93 6.77 8.86 -6.29
CA GLU A 93 7.60 8.10 -7.23
C GLU A 93 7.25 6.61 -7.18
N ALA A 94 7.12 6.03 -5.98
CA ALA A 94 6.74 4.62 -5.83
C ALA A 94 5.36 4.33 -6.44
N ALA A 95 4.40 5.25 -6.27
CA ALA A 95 3.09 5.10 -6.85
C ALA A 95 3.09 5.24 -8.39
N GLN A 96 3.93 6.12 -8.94
CA GLN A 96 4.15 6.24 -10.38
C GLN A 96 4.84 5.01 -10.96
N ASN A 97 5.79 4.40 -10.26
CA ASN A 97 6.39 3.14 -10.70
C ASN A 97 5.34 2.01 -10.79
N LEU A 98 4.37 1.99 -9.89
CA LEU A 98 3.29 0.99 -9.88
C LEU A 98 2.19 1.25 -10.93
N LYS A 99 1.88 2.52 -11.23
CA LYS A 99 0.73 2.90 -12.09
C LYS A 99 1.14 3.45 -13.47
N GLY A 100 2.43 3.72 -13.67
CA GLY A 100 3.03 4.33 -14.85
C GLY A 100 3.57 5.75 -14.57
N GLU A 101 4.73 6.08 -15.13
CA GLU A 101 5.43 7.36 -14.92
C GLU A 101 4.58 8.60 -15.24
N GLY A 102 3.66 8.48 -16.19
CA GLY A 102 2.71 9.54 -16.58
C GLY A 102 1.51 9.71 -15.65
N TRP A 103 1.37 8.91 -14.59
CA TRP A 103 0.24 8.99 -13.69
C TRP A 103 0.29 10.27 -12.85
N ILE A 104 -0.75 11.10 -12.97
CA ILE A 104 -0.84 12.39 -12.30
C ILE A 104 -1.25 12.16 -10.84
N ILE A 105 -0.43 12.62 -9.90
CA ILE A 105 -0.69 12.54 -8.46
C ILE A 105 -0.84 13.96 -7.90
N ARG A 106 -1.88 14.19 -7.11
CA ARG A 106 -2.21 15.47 -6.46
C ARG A 106 -2.33 15.31 -4.96
N GLU A 107 -2.09 16.37 -4.21
CA GLU A 107 -2.31 16.37 -2.77
C GLU A 107 -3.81 16.44 -2.43
N ALA A 108 -4.20 15.76 -1.37
CA ALA A 108 -5.54 15.88 -0.80
C ALA A 108 -5.76 17.29 -0.25
N VAL A 109 -6.93 17.89 -0.53
CA VAL A 109 -7.29 19.23 -0.07
C VAL A 109 -8.44 19.19 0.94
N PRO A 110 -8.49 20.15 1.89
CA PRO A 110 -9.61 20.29 2.81
C PRO A 110 -10.98 20.41 2.11
N GLY A 111 -12.03 19.97 2.79
CA GLY A 111 -13.41 20.01 2.28
C GLY A 111 -13.73 19.05 1.14
N HIS A 112 -12.77 18.26 0.66
CA HIS A 112 -12.98 17.32 -0.44
C HIS A 112 -13.21 15.88 0.05
N VAL A 113 -13.91 15.12 -0.79
CA VAL A 113 -14.13 13.68 -0.64
C VAL A 113 -13.41 12.96 -1.77
N TYR A 114 -12.67 11.92 -1.42
CA TYR A 114 -11.90 11.11 -2.35
C TYR A 114 -12.35 9.66 -2.28
N GLU A 115 -12.87 9.15 -3.40
CA GLU A 115 -13.29 7.76 -3.52
C GLU A 115 -12.38 7.01 -4.46
N GLY A 116 -11.84 5.88 -4.01
CA GLY A 116 -10.79 5.22 -4.79
C GLY A 116 -10.11 4.07 -4.05
N THR A 117 -9.21 3.38 -4.75
CA THR A 117 -8.50 2.20 -4.21
C THR A 117 -7.14 2.58 -3.67
N GLY A 118 -6.77 2.13 -2.46
CA GLY A 118 -5.43 2.35 -1.93
C GLY A 118 -4.34 1.65 -2.74
N VAL A 119 -3.29 2.37 -3.13
CA VAL A 119 -2.20 1.90 -4.00
C VAL A 119 -0.95 1.54 -3.21
N ILE A 120 -0.42 2.49 -2.44
CA ILE A 120 0.82 2.33 -1.67
C ILE A 120 0.84 3.23 -0.44
N LYS A 121 1.63 2.83 0.56
CA LYS A 121 2.02 3.63 1.72
C LYS A 121 3.53 3.75 1.77
N VAL A 122 4.05 4.95 1.98
CA VAL A 122 5.50 5.20 2.16
C VAL A 122 5.68 6.35 3.15
N GLY A 123 6.48 6.14 4.20
CA GLY A 123 6.96 7.24 5.04
C GLY A 123 5.89 8.14 5.67
N GLY A 124 4.73 7.59 6.02
CA GLY A 124 3.60 8.34 6.57
C GLY A 124 2.67 8.97 5.53
N TYR A 125 2.87 8.68 4.25
CA TYR A 125 1.98 9.06 3.16
C TYR A 125 1.26 7.85 2.58
N PHE A 126 0.01 8.05 2.18
CA PHE A 126 -0.83 7.06 1.53
C PHE A 126 -1.27 7.58 0.16
N VAL A 127 -1.18 6.76 -0.89
CA VAL A 127 -1.64 7.14 -2.24
C VAL A 127 -2.88 6.35 -2.61
N GLN A 128 -3.95 7.06 -2.95
CA GLN A 128 -5.24 6.52 -3.39
C GLN A 128 -5.41 6.72 -4.90
N ASP A 129 -5.86 5.68 -5.61
CA ASP A 129 -6.29 5.76 -7.00
C ASP A 129 -7.77 6.15 -7.07
N VAL A 130 -8.04 7.41 -7.43
CA VAL A 130 -9.40 7.98 -7.56
C VAL A 130 -9.83 8.08 -9.02
N GLY A 131 -9.36 7.16 -9.87
CA GLY A 131 -9.71 7.05 -11.28
C GLY A 131 -8.57 7.49 -12.20
N ARG A 132 -8.68 8.67 -12.82
CA ARG A 132 -7.65 9.15 -13.76
C ARG A 132 -6.42 9.75 -13.07
N VAL A 133 -6.51 10.00 -11.77
CA VAL A 133 -5.46 10.63 -10.97
C VAL A 133 -5.25 9.88 -9.67
N GLY A 134 -4.06 9.98 -9.11
CA GLY A 134 -3.76 9.60 -7.74
C GLY A 134 -3.94 10.78 -6.80
N VAL A 135 -4.36 10.50 -5.58
CA VAL A 135 -4.38 11.47 -4.49
C VAL A 135 -3.45 10.98 -3.40
N ILE A 136 -2.51 11.83 -2.98
CA ILE A 136 -1.60 11.56 -1.87
C ILE A 136 -2.15 12.21 -0.59
N HIS A 137 -2.18 11.43 0.47
CA HIS A 137 -2.72 11.76 1.77
C HIS A 137 -1.60 11.70 2.81
N ASP A 138 -1.45 12.74 3.61
CA ASP A 138 -0.68 12.67 4.85
C ASP A 138 -1.45 11.86 5.88
N MET A 139 -0.91 10.73 6.32
CA MET A 139 -1.58 9.81 7.25
C MET A 139 -1.79 10.43 8.64
N ARG A 140 -1.04 11.48 9.01
CA ARG A 140 -1.26 12.22 10.27
C ARG A 140 -2.61 12.93 10.28
N ASN A 141 -3.09 13.31 9.09
CA ASN A 141 -4.37 13.97 8.90
C ASN A 141 -5.54 12.99 8.81
N LEU A 142 -5.31 11.69 8.94
CA LEU A 142 -6.35 10.66 8.85
C LEU A 142 -6.75 10.17 10.25
N GLU A 143 -8.03 9.81 10.42
CA GLU A 143 -8.57 9.30 11.70
C GLU A 143 -8.05 7.91 12.04
N SER A 144 -7.70 7.11 11.03
CA SER A 144 -7.16 5.76 11.17
C SER A 144 -6.20 5.44 10.03
N GLU A 145 -5.56 4.27 10.09
CA GLU A 145 -4.68 3.81 9.03
C GLU A 145 -5.51 3.30 7.83
N PRO A 146 -5.38 3.89 6.62
CA PRO A 146 -6.14 3.46 5.45
C PRO A 146 -5.69 2.07 4.98
N ALA A 147 -6.62 1.20 4.56
CA ALA A 147 -6.26 -0.12 4.05
C ALA A 147 -5.84 -0.07 2.57
N LEU A 148 -4.75 -0.75 2.19
CA LEU A 148 -4.39 -0.93 0.77
C LEU A 148 -5.31 -1.93 0.06
N SER A 149 -5.45 -1.81 -1.26
CA SER A 149 -6.31 -2.64 -2.12
C SER A 149 -7.80 -2.67 -1.77
N LYS A 150 -8.24 -1.86 -0.81
CA LYS A 150 -9.66 -1.61 -0.54
C LYS A 150 -10.09 -0.34 -1.25
N ARG A 151 -11.35 -0.31 -1.67
CA ARG A 151 -11.99 0.93 -2.11
C ARG A 151 -12.39 1.70 -0.85
N LEU A 152 -11.91 2.93 -0.74
CA LEU A 152 -12.11 3.79 0.41
C LEU A 152 -12.78 5.09 -0.01
N GLU A 153 -13.59 5.66 0.86
CA GLU A 153 -13.98 7.06 0.88
C GLU A 153 -13.11 7.75 1.93
N ILE A 154 -12.37 8.80 1.55
CA ILE A 154 -11.63 9.66 2.48
C ILE A 154 -12.25 11.06 2.42
N ARG A 155 -12.87 11.48 3.51
CA ARG A 155 -13.59 12.76 3.62
C ARG A 155 -12.84 13.73 4.52
N TYR A 156 -12.31 14.80 3.91
CA TYR A 156 -11.66 15.89 4.64
C TYR A 156 -12.69 16.91 5.11
N SER A 157 -12.53 17.35 6.36
CA SER A 157 -13.29 18.49 6.90
C SER A 157 -12.79 19.80 6.30
N GLU A 158 -13.64 20.82 6.24
CA GLU A 158 -13.23 22.21 5.99
C GLU A 158 -12.58 22.84 7.22
N ARG A 159 -12.78 22.25 8.40
CA ARG A 159 -12.24 22.76 9.67
C ARG A 159 -10.80 22.35 9.86
N VAL A 160 -9.96 23.35 10.13
CA VAL A 160 -8.55 23.15 10.46
C VAL A 160 -8.40 22.28 11.70
N GLY A 161 -7.57 21.24 11.62
CA GLY A 161 -7.25 20.35 12.74
C GLY A 161 -8.19 19.15 12.91
N GLU A 162 -9.30 19.08 12.17
CA GLU A 162 -10.12 17.86 12.13
C GLU A 162 -9.48 16.82 11.21
N LYS A 163 -9.31 15.60 11.73
CA LYS A 163 -8.83 14.46 10.94
C LYS A 163 -9.87 14.04 9.91
N ALA A 164 -9.42 13.67 8.72
CA ALA A 164 -10.25 13.14 7.66
C ALA A 164 -10.79 11.77 8.05
N ARG A 165 -12.08 11.55 7.74
CA ARG A 165 -12.75 10.28 8.00
C ARG A 165 -12.47 9.28 6.90
N ILE A 166 -12.30 8.01 7.26
CA ILE A 166 -12.06 6.91 6.32
C ILE A 166 -13.19 5.91 6.44
N GLN A 167 -13.80 5.58 5.30
CA GLN A 167 -14.80 4.52 5.20
C GLN A 167 -14.41 3.53 4.09
N GLU A 168 -14.41 2.24 4.40
CA GLU A 168 -14.33 1.21 3.34
C GLU A 168 -15.66 1.18 2.58
N ILE A 169 -15.61 1.35 1.27
CA ILE A 169 -16.77 1.27 0.38
C ILE A 169 -16.79 -0.13 -0.22
N ALA A 170 -17.95 -0.79 -0.18
CA ALA A 170 -18.12 -2.05 -0.86
C ALA A 170 -17.81 -1.87 -2.36
N PRO A 171 -17.15 -2.85 -3.02
CA PRO A 171 -17.03 -2.82 -4.47
C PRO A 171 -18.43 -2.79 -5.07
N ASP A 172 -18.62 -1.86 -6.01
CA ASP A 172 -19.91 -1.62 -6.67
C ASP A 172 -20.46 -2.95 -7.19
N ARG A 173 -21.52 -3.46 -6.55
CA ARG A 173 -22.23 -4.64 -7.05
C ARG A 173 -23.02 -4.15 -8.26
N GLY A 174 -22.38 -4.23 -9.42
CA GLY A 174 -23.00 -3.94 -10.70
C GLY A 174 -24.44 -4.47 -10.74
N THR A 175 -25.34 -3.56 -11.08
CA THR A 175 -26.79 -3.73 -11.21
C THR A 175 -27.16 -5.01 -11.96
N ARG A 176 -28.03 -5.80 -11.31
CA ARG A 176 -28.97 -6.86 -11.76
C ARG A 176 -28.92 -7.42 -13.20
N GLU A 177 -29.08 -8.75 -13.23
CA GLU A 177 -29.91 -9.56 -14.14
C GLU A 177 -29.94 -9.23 -15.64
N ILE A 178 -29.47 -10.19 -16.44
CA ILE A 178 -30.20 -10.56 -17.65
C ILE A 178 -30.44 -12.07 -17.56
N ALA A 179 -31.60 -12.43 -17.04
CA ALA A 179 -32.17 -13.75 -17.29
C ALA A 179 -32.49 -13.85 -18.79
N ARG A 180 -32.03 -14.93 -19.42
CA ARG A 180 -32.62 -15.49 -20.62
C ARG A 180 -32.67 -17.00 -20.46
#